data_AF-A9NGA8-F1
#
_entry.id   AF-A9NGA8-F1
#
_cell.length_a   1.000
_cell.length_b   1.000
_cell.length_c   1.000
_cell.angle_alpha   90.00
_cell.angle_beta   90.00
_cell.angle_gamma   90.00
#
_symmetry.space_group_name_H-M   'P 1'
#
loop_
_entity.id
_entity.type
_entity.pdbx_description
1 polymer ?
#
loop_
_entity_poly.entity_id
_entity_poly.type
_entity_poly.pdbx_seq_one_letter_code
_entity_poly.pdbx_strand_id
1 'polypeptide(L)'
;MMFKRILLHELKGILRDKMYMFFMLYPLILVLVSLWLVPFIKDNASELAANIVVLVFIMMTAFIYGAVTGFTLLDDQDDQVLYSLRITPIKVSNYILIKLGISYLFGLSATLLVIFITNFLDASILDVFLIAILSSLQAPIVALLVNAFASNKVEGFVVMKVSGLILLIPVASIFITNWTELLLGIVPGFWVARMISMSLIPSEYLLNTYYYFAIGISVNLLFIALLYKKYTKRIGL
;
A
#
# COMPACT_ATOMS: atom_id res chain seq x y z
N MET A 1 6.65 -24.33 -14.58
CA MET A 1 5.34 -24.31 -15.28
C MET A 1 4.15 -23.96 -14.37
N MET A 2 4.07 -24.47 -13.13
CA MET A 2 2.93 -24.20 -12.22
C MET A 2 2.81 -22.76 -11.73
N PHE A 3 3.92 -22.12 -11.33
CA PHE A 3 3.92 -20.70 -10.90
C PHE A 3 3.31 -19.77 -11.96
N LYS A 4 3.70 -19.95 -13.23
CA LYS A 4 3.15 -19.21 -14.37
C LYS A 4 1.64 -19.42 -14.51
N ARG A 5 1.12 -20.62 -14.23
CA ARG A 5 -0.33 -20.91 -14.28
C ARG A 5 -1.09 -20.19 -13.16
N ILE A 6 -0.55 -20.17 -11.95
CA ILE A 6 -1.14 -19.42 -10.82
C ILE A 6 -1.20 -17.94 -11.18
N LEU A 7 -0.09 -17.37 -11.65
CA LEU A 7 0.00 -15.96 -12.00
C LEU A 7 -1.00 -15.59 -13.12
N LEU A 8 -1.10 -16.42 -14.17
CA LEU A 8 -2.09 -16.21 -15.23
C LEU A 8 -3.54 -16.36 -14.74
N HIS A 9 -3.80 -17.27 -13.82
CA HIS A 9 -5.12 -17.43 -13.21
C HIS A 9 -5.49 -16.18 -12.40
N GLU A 10 -4.58 -15.68 -11.58
CA GLU A 10 -4.78 -14.46 -10.79
C GLU A 10 -5.05 -13.23 -11.66
N LEU A 11 -4.23 -13.01 -12.70
CA LEU A 11 -4.44 -11.90 -13.63
C LEU A 11 -5.80 -12.00 -14.33
N LYS A 12 -6.19 -13.20 -14.78
CA LYS A 12 -7.51 -13.41 -15.39
C LYS A 12 -8.65 -13.21 -14.38
N GLY A 13 -8.45 -13.61 -13.13
CA GLY A 13 -9.43 -13.42 -12.06
C GLY A 13 -9.68 -11.93 -11.80
N ILE A 14 -8.62 -11.15 -11.63
CA ILE A 14 -8.67 -9.69 -11.43
C ILE A 14 -9.36 -9.00 -12.62
N LEU A 15 -9.07 -9.43 -13.85
CA LEU A 15 -9.68 -8.86 -15.06
C LEU A 15 -11.12 -9.30 -15.31
N ARG A 16 -11.57 -10.40 -14.71
CA ARG A 16 -12.95 -10.88 -14.91
C ARG A 16 -13.93 -10.23 -13.94
N ASP A 17 -13.48 -9.89 -12.74
CA ASP A 17 -14.30 -9.23 -11.73
C ASP A 17 -14.34 -7.71 -11.98
N LYS A 18 -15.55 -7.18 -12.11
CA LYS A 18 -15.78 -5.74 -12.36
C LYS A 18 -15.25 -4.86 -11.22
N MET A 19 -15.31 -5.33 -9.97
CA MET A 19 -14.81 -4.59 -8.82
C MET A 19 -13.28 -4.49 -8.84
N TYR A 20 -12.60 -5.60 -9.09
CA TYR A 20 -11.14 -5.62 -9.15
C TYR A 20 -10.58 -4.88 -10.35
N MET A 21 -11.26 -4.95 -11.51
CA MET A 21 -10.91 -4.14 -12.67
C MET A 21 -11.03 -2.64 -12.38
N PHE A 22 -12.10 -2.22 -11.70
CA PHE A 22 -12.27 -0.83 -11.28
C PHE A 22 -11.13 -0.37 -10.36
N PHE A 23 -10.78 -1.18 -9.36
CA PHE A 23 -9.66 -0.86 -8.46
C PHE A 23 -8.30 -0.89 -9.16
N MET A 24 -8.09 -1.72 -10.17
CA MET A 24 -6.86 -1.73 -10.97
C MET A 24 -6.67 -0.44 -11.78
N LEU A 25 -7.76 0.15 -12.27
CA LEU A 25 -7.75 1.44 -12.99
C LEU A 25 -7.72 2.65 -12.05
N TYR A 26 -8.01 2.46 -10.77
CA TYR A 26 -8.14 3.54 -9.80
C TYR A 26 -6.88 4.42 -9.65
N PRO A 27 -5.63 3.89 -9.67
CA PRO A 27 -4.46 4.75 -9.66
C PRO A 27 -4.37 5.69 -10.86
N LEU A 28 -4.85 5.28 -12.04
CA LEU A 28 -4.93 6.17 -13.20
C LEU A 28 -5.95 7.29 -12.98
N ILE A 29 -7.09 6.95 -12.35
CA ILE A 29 -8.07 7.95 -11.93
C ILE A 29 -7.44 8.93 -10.93
N LEU A 30 -6.68 8.43 -9.94
CA LEU A 30 -5.97 9.29 -8.99
C LEU A 30 -4.98 10.23 -9.69
N VAL A 31 -4.25 9.76 -10.71
CA VAL A 31 -3.37 10.62 -11.52
C VAL A 31 -4.16 11.72 -12.23
N LEU A 32 -5.24 11.35 -12.92
CA LEU A 32 -6.05 12.33 -13.67
C LEU A 32 -6.66 13.37 -12.72
N VAL A 33 -7.18 12.93 -11.58
CA VAL A 33 -7.75 13.82 -10.55
C VAL A 33 -6.65 14.71 -9.97
N SER A 34 -5.46 14.18 -9.71
CA SER A 34 -4.37 14.92 -9.07
C SER A 34 -3.79 16.02 -9.94
N LEU A 35 -3.65 15.77 -11.25
CA LEU A 35 -3.19 16.77 -12.22
C LEU A 35 -4.07 18.02 -12.26
N TRP A 36 -5.37 17.89 -11.98
CA TRP A 36 -6.28 19.03 -11.89
C TRP A 36 -6.42 19.57 -10.46
N LEU A 37 -6.61 18.69 -9.48
CA LEU A 37 -6.94 19.04 -8.10
C LEU A 37 -5.76 19.69 -7.35
N VAL A 38 -4.54 19.20 -7.55
CA VAL A 38 -3.36 19.71 -6.82
C VAL A 38 -3.05 21.15 -7.21
N PRO A 39 -2.96 21.52 -8.52
CA PRO A 39 -2.80 22.92 -8.91
C PRO A 39 -3.97 23.80 -8.44
N PHE A 40 -5.21 23.31 -8.57
CA PHE A 40 -6.39 24.06 -8.12
C PHE A 40 -6.32 24.41 -6.62
N ILE A 41 -5.95 23.46 -5.76
CA ILE A 41 -5.80 23.71 -4.32
C ILE A 41 -4.60 24.62 -4.03
N LYS A 42 -3.50 24.48 -4.78
CA LYS A 42 -2.33 25.35 -4.64
C LYS A 42 -2.70 26.82 -4.91
N ASP A 43 -3.49 27.08 -5.94
CA ASP A 43 -3.87 28.43 -6.35
C ASP A 43 -5.00 29.04 -5.50
N ASN A 44 -5.93 28.22 -4.98
CA ASN A 44 -7.14 28.70 -4.30
C ASN A 44 -7.14 28.55 -2.77
N ALA A 45 -6.23 27.77 -2.19
CA ALA A 45 -6.19 27.51 -0.76
C ALA A 45 -4.79 27.74 -0.16
N SER A 46 -3.87 26.79 -0.32
CA SER A 46 -2.48 26.93 0.12
C SER A 46 -1.62 25.82 -0.45
N GLU A 47 -0.31 26.09 -0.53
CA GLU A 47 0.70 25.08 -0.87
C GLU A 47 0.72 23.92 0.14
N LEU A 48 0.52 24.21 1.43
CA LEU A 48 0.43 23.19 2.47
C LEU A 48 -0.74 22.21 2.21
N ALA A 49 -1.91 22.73 1.86
CA ALA A 49 -3.07 21.90 1.53
C ALA A 49 -2.81 21.03 0.29
N ALA A 50 -2.16 21.59 -0.74
CA ALA A 50 -1.77 20.85 -1.93
C ALA A 50 -0.78 19.71 -1.59
N ASN A 51 0.22 19.98 -0.74
CA ASN A 51 1.21 18.99 -0.29
C ASN A 51 0.57 17.82 0.47
N ILE A 52 -0.44 18.09 1.32
CA ILE A 52 -1.21 17.03 2.00
C ILE A 52 -1.93 16.14 0.98
N VAL A 53 -2.53 16.73 -0.05
CA VAL A 53 -3.24 15.97 -1.10
C VAL A 53 -2.26 15.09 -1.89
N VAL A 54 -1.09 15.62 -2.25
CA VAL A 54 -0.03 14.85 -2.92
C VAL A 54 0.39 13.65 -2.08
N LEU A 55 0.65 13.87 -0.78
CA LEU A 55 1.03 12.82 0.16
C LEU A 55 -0.04 11.73 0.25
N VAL A 56 -1.31 12.11 0.44
CA VAL A 56 -2.43 11.16 0.54
C VAL A 56 -2.57 10.37 -0.77
N PHE A 57 -2.50 11.02 -1.92
CA PHE A 57 -2.65 10.35 -3.21
C PHE A 57 -1.54 9.33 -3.48
N ILE A 58 -0.28 9.66 -3.18
CA ILE A 58 0.84 8.72 -3.31
C ILE A 58 0.68 7.54 -2.36
N MET A 59 0.18 7.74 -1.14
CA MET A 59 -0.06 6.64 -0.20
C MET A 59 -1.25 5.76 -0.58
N MET A 60 -2.27 6.35 -1.22
CA MET A 60 -3.48 5.63 -1.64
C MET A 60 -3.21 4.60 -2.74
N THR A 61 -2.22 4.82 -3.62
CA THR A 61 -1.92 3.91 -4.75
C THR A 61 -1.69 2.47 -4.28
N ALA A 62 -0.76 2.26 -3.36
CA ALA A 62 -0.42 0.94 -2.83
C ALA A 62 -1.53 0.40 -1.92
N PHE A 63 -2.22 1.27 -1.16
CA PHE A 63 -3.36 0.88 -0.34
C PHE A 63 -4.45 0.17 -1.16
N ILE A 64 -4.78 0.69 -2.35
CA ILE A 64 -5.83 0.12 -3.20
C ILE A 64 -5.47 -1.29 -3.67
N TYR A 65 -4.24 -1.53 -4.12
CA TYR A 65 -3.83 -2.88 -4.50
C TYR A 65 -3.80 -3.83 -3.30
N GLY A 66 -3.47 -3.32 -2.12
CA GLY A 66 -3.62 -4.06 -0.88
C GLY A 66 -5.08 -4.43 -0.59
N ALA A 67 -6.02 -3.52 -0.80
CA ALA A 67 -7.45 -3.80 -0.67
C ALA A 67 -7.92 -4.84 -1.69
N VAL A 68 -7.55 -4.69 -2.97
CA VAL A 68 -7.85 -5.67 -4.04
C VAL A 68 -7.38 -7.06 -3.64
N THR A 69 -6.10 -7.19 -3.28
CA THR A 69 -5.52 -8.47 -2.85
C THR A 69 -6.14 -8.97 -1.56
N GLY A 70 -6.53 -8.06 -0.66
CA GLY A 70 -7.25 -8.36 0.56
C GLY A 70 -8.57 -9.09 0.27
N PHE A 71 -9.38 -8.52 -0.62
CA PHE A 71 -10.67 -9.11 -1.00
C PHE A 71 -10.54 -10.36 -1.85
N THR A 72 -9.55 -10.45 -2.76
CA THR A 72 -9.35 -11.70 -3.53
C THR A 72 -8.92 -12.85 -2.64
N LEU A 73 -8.20 -12.60 -1.54
CA LEU A 73 -7.88 -13.63 -0.55
C LEU A 73 -9.07 -14.00 0.34
N LEU A 74 -9.99 -13.07 0.59
CA LEU A 74 -11.27 -13.38 1.26
C LEU A 74 -12.16 -14.23 0.34
N ASP A 75 -12.22 -13.91 -0.95
CA ASP A 75 -12.91 -14.74 -1.95
C ASP A 75 -12.39 -16.17 -1.93
N ASP A 76 -11.07 -16.36 -1.97
CA ASP A 76 -10.48 -17.69 -1.94
C ASP A 76 -10.82 -18.48 -0.66
N GLN A 77 -11.02 -17.78 0.47
CA GLN A 77 -11.44 -18.39 1.72
C GLN A 77 -12.91 -18.80 1.66
N ASP A 78 -13.76 -17.89 1.18
CA ASP A 78 -15.21 -18.13 1.02
C ASP A 78 -15.46 -19.29 0.04
N ASP A 79 -14.74 -19.32 -1.09
CA ASP A 79 -14.83 -20.33 -2.15
C ASP A 79 -14.07 -21.63 -1.83
N GLN A 80 -13.48 -21.78 -0.63
CA GLN A 80 -12.70 -22.95 -0.22
C GLN A 80 -11.51 -23.28 -1.15
N VAL A 81 -10.99 -22.28 -1.87
CA VAL A 81 -9.80 -22.42 -2.73
C VAL A 81 -8.59 -22.80 -1.89
N LEU A 82 -8.42 -22.16 -0.72
CA LEU A 82 -7.31 -22.46 0.18
C LEU A 82 -7.37 -23.90 0.73
N TYR A 83 -8.57 -24.44 0.94
CA TYR A 83 -8.77 -25.82 1.34
C TYR A 83 -8.43 -26.79 0.19
N SER A 84 -8.93 -26.50 -1.01
CA SER A 84 -8.65 -27.30 -2.22
C SER A 84 -7.17 -27.31 -2.57
N LEU A 85 -6.41 -26.26 -2.28
CA LEU A 85 -4.97 -26.23 -2.49
C LEU A 85 -4.21 -27.24 -1.60
N ARG A 86 -4.75 -27.64 -0.44
CA ARG A 86 -4.09 -28.58 0.48
C ARG A 86 -3.93 -29.99 -0.07
N ILE A 87 -4.77 -30.39 -1.03
CA ILE A 87 -4.67 -31.68 -1.73
C ILE A 87 -3.80 -31.60 -3.00
N THR A 88 -3.23 -30.43 -3.29
CA THR A 88 -2.30 -30.22 -4.41
C THR A 88 -0.85 -30.15 -3.90
N PRO A 89 0.17 -30.31 -4.77
CA PRO A 89 1.56 -30.13 -4.37
C PRO A 89 1.94 -28.67 -4.03
N ILE A 90 1.00 -27.71 -4.10
CA ILE A 90 1.25 -26.29 -3.80
C ILE A 90 0.99 -26.03 -2.32
N LYS A 91 2.00 -25.51 -1.62
CA LYS A 91 1.81 -24.98 -0.27
C LYS A 91 0.92 -23.74 -0.32
N VAL A 92 -0.14 -23.70 0.49
CA VAL A 92 -1.05 -22.54 0.63
C VAL A 92 -0.27 -21.28 1.02
N SER A 93 0.75 -21.40 1.87
CA SER A 93 1.69 -20.33 2.22
C SER A 93 2.33 -19.68 0.98
N ASN A 94 2.80 -20.48 0.02
CA ASN A 94 3.40 -19.96 -1.21
C ASN A 94 2.37 -19.25 -2.08
N TYR A 95 1.14 -19.75 -2.14
CA TYR A 95 0.05 -19.11 -2.86
C TYR A 95 -0.26 -17.71 -2.31
N ILE A 96 -0.34 -17.58 -0.98
CA ILE A 96 -0.54 -16.29 -0.31
C ILE A 96 0.65 -15.35 -0.59
N LEU A 97 1.89 -15.83 -0.43
CA LEU A 97 3.08 -15.02 -0.70
C LEU A 97 3.14 -14.53 -2.16
N ILE A 98 2.70 -15.34 -3.12
CA ILE A 98 2.58 -14.92 -4.53
C ILE A 98 1.58 -13.78 -4.67
N LYS A 99 0.39 -13.90 -4.07
CA LYS A 99 -0.62 -12.83 -4.09
C LYS A 99 -0.11 -11.53 -3.49
N LEU A 100 0.55 -11.61 -2.33
CA LEU A 100 1.17 -10.45 -1.68
C LEU A 100 2.29 -9.83 -2.53
N GLY A 101 3.12 -10.65 -3.17
CA GLY A 101 4.17 -10.18 -4.09
C GLY A 101 3.59 -9.51 -5.33
N ILE A 102 2.51 -10.05 -5.91
CA ILE A 102 1.80 -9.43 -7.02
C ILE A 102 1.22 -8.07 -6.59
N SER A 103 0.58 -8.01 -5.42
CA SER A 103 0.04 -6.76 -4.85
C SER A 103 1.12 -5.68 -4.68
N TYR A 104 2.28 -6.08 -4.13
CA TYR A 104 3.44 -5.21 -3.99
C TYR A 104 3.94 -4.68 -5.34
N LEU A 105 4.09 -5.55 -6.35
CA LEU A 105 4.56 -5.13 -7.68
C LEU A 105 3.58 -4.16 -8.35
N PHE A 106 2.28 -4.41 -8.26
CA PHE A 106 1.28 -3.47 -8.78
C PHE A 106 1.28 -2.13 -8.03
N GLY A 107 1.38 -2.17 -6.69
CA GLY A 107 1.53 -0.98 -5.86
C GLY A 107 2.77 -0.17 -6.22
N LEU A 108 3.90 -0.86 -6.47
CA LEU A 108 5.16 -0.24 -6.90
C LEU A 108 4.99 0.45 -8.26
N SER A 109 4.47 -0.28 -9.26
CA SER A 109 4.24 0.27 -10.60
C SER A 109 3.31 1.48 -10.57
N ALA A 110 2.21 1.41 -9.82
CA ALA A 110 1.27 2.51 -9.71
C ALA A 110 1.86 3.72 -8.98
N THR A 111 2.63 3.50 -7.92
CA THR A 111 3.29 4.60 -7.20
C THR A 111 4.31 5.30 -8.09
N LEU A 112 5.14 4.55 -8.83
CA LEU A 112 6.07 5.13 -9.81
C LEU A 112 5.33 5.89 -10.91
N LEU A 113 4.28 5.32 -11.48
CA LEU A 113 3.45 5.98 -12.49
C LEU A 113 2.91 7.31 -11.98
N VAL A 114 2.36 7.33 -10.76
CA VAL A 114 1.81 8.55 -10.17
C VAL A 114 2.90 9.61 -9.96
N ILE A 115 4.01 9.25 -9.35
CA ILE A 115 5.09 10.21 -9.07
C ILE A 115 5.68 10.76 -10.37
N PHE A 116 5.97 9.91 -11.36
CA PHE A 116 6.58 10.35 -12.62
C PHE A 116 5.62 11.16 -13.52
N ILE A 117 4.34 10.79 -13.58
CA ILE A 117 3.38 11.51 -14.43
C ILE A 117 3.04 12.88 -13.82
N THR A 118 2.87 12.92 -12.49
CA THR A 118 2.47 14.16 -11.82
C THR A 118 3.63 15.12 -11.59
N ASN A 119 4.85 14.58 -11.40
CA ASN A 119 6.05 15.35 -11.13
C ASN A 119 5.88 16.34 -9.96
N PHE A 120 5.11 15.97 -8.93
CA PHE A 120 4.83 16.81 -7.77
C PHE A 120 5.94 16.82 -6.71
N LEU A 121 6.83 15.83 -6.73
CA LEU A 121 7.93 15.74 -5.77
C LEU A 121 9.19 16.39 -6.36
N ASP A 122 9.80 17.31 -5.62
CA ASP A 122 11.15 17.79 -5.92
C ASP A 122 12.18 16.84 -5.31
N ALA A 123 12.34 15.69 -5.98
CA ALA A 123 13.14 14.57 -5.50
C ALA A 123 14.07 14.04 -6.59
N SER A 124 15.23 13.55 -6.18
CA SER A 124 16.10 12.82 -7.10
C SER A 124 15.42 11.54 -7.59
N ILE A 125 15.80 11.04 -8.76
CA ILE A 125 15.29 9.77 -9.29
C ILE A 125 15.49 8.64 -8.27
N LEU A 126 16.62 8.64 -7.56
CA LEU A 126 16.90 7.66 -6.52
C LEU A 126 15.88 7.74 -5.38
N ASP A 127 15.60 8.94 -4.87
CA ASP A 127 14.61 9.14 -3.80
C ASP A 127 13.21 8.72 -4.22
N VAL A 128 12.82 8.98 -5.48
CA VAL A 128 11.55 8.49 -6.04
C VAL A 128 11.47 6.96 -5.99
N PHE A 129 12.53 6.25 -6.35
CA PHE A 129 12.57 4.79 -6.25
C PHE A 129 12.52 4.32 -4.79
N LEU A 130 13.23 4.97 -3.88
CA LEU A 130 13.19 4.64 -2.44
C LEU A 130 11.77 4.83 -1.87
N ILE A 131 11.11 5.96 -2.19
CA ILE A 131 9.72 6.23 -1.80
C ILE A 131 8.78 5.17 -2.38
N ALA A 132 8.92 4.81 -3.66
CA ALA A 132 8.03 3.84 -4.30
C ALA A 132 8.20 2.42 -3.74
N ILE A 133 9.43 1.99 -3.48
CA ILE A 133 9.73 0.69 -2.85
C ILE A 133 9.12 0.64 -1.46
N LEU A 134 9.29 1.70 -0.67
CA LEU A 134 8.77 1.73 0.69
C LEU A 134 7.24 1.83 0.71
N SER A 135 6.66 2.70 -0.13
CA SER A 135 5.20 2.89 -0.26
C SER A 135 4.50 1.61 -0.67
N SER A 136 5.08 0.85 -1.60
CA SER A 136 4.46 -0.37 -2.11
C SER A 136 4.35 -1.50 -1.09
N LEU A 137 5.12 -1.49 0.01
CA LEU A 137 4.92 -2.39 1.16
C LEU A 137 3.57 -2.19 1.86
N GLN A 138 2.92 -1.04 1.67
CA GLN A 138 1.57 -0.81 2.17
C GLN A 138 0.55 -1.79 1.57
N ALA A 139 0.76 -2.23 0.33
CA ALA A 139 -0.14 -3.15 -0.35
C ALA A 139 -0.25 -4.51 0.39
N PRO A 140 0.84 -5.27 0.62
CA PRO A 140 0.77 -6.50 1.40
C PRO A 140 0.34 -6.27 2.86
N ILE A 141 0.67 -5.13 3.48
CA ILE A 141 0.20 -4.79 4.84
C ILE A 141 -1.33 -4.71 4.88
N VAL A 142 -1.94 -3.97 3.94
CA VAL A 142 -3.40 -3.80 3.88
C VAL A 142 -4.10 -5.12 3.55
N ALA A 143 -3.56 -5.89 2.59
CA ALA A 143 -4.09 -7.20 2.25
C ALA A 143 -4.09 -8.13 3.48
N LEU A 144 -3.01 -8.14 4.25
CA LEU A 144 -2.90 -8.93 5.47
C LEU A 144 -3.75 -8.38 6.61
N LEU A 145 -3.90 -7.06 6.76
CA LEU A 145 -4.81 -6.48 7.76
C LEU A 145 -6.24 -6.97 7.51
N VAL A 146 -6.73 -6.88 6.27
CA VAL A 146 -8.06 -7.38 5.91
C VAL A 146 -8.18 -8.86 6.25
N ASN A 147 -7.24 -9.70 5.82
CA ASN A 147 -7.34 -11.15 5.99
C ASN A 147 -7.00 -11.66 7.39
N ALA A 148 -6.24 -10.93 8.20
CA ALA A 148 -5.92 -11.33 9.57
C ALA A 148 -7.07 -11.02 10.54
N PHE A 149 -8.01 -10.15 10.17
CA PHE A 149 -9.05 -9.63 11.06
C PHE A 149 -10.49 -9.79 10.53
N ALA A 150 -10.70 -10.13 9.26
CA ALA A 150 -12.03 -10.32 8.68
C ALA A 150 -12.29 -11.75 8.20
N SER A 151 -13.51 -12.25 8.42
CA SER A 151 -13.95 -13.60 8.04
C SER A 151 -14.86 -13.68 6.84
N ASN A 152 -15.28 -12.53 6.32
CA ASN A 152 -16.12 -12.41 5.15
C ASN A 152 -15.91 -11.01 4.56
N LYS A 153 -16.47 -10.76 3.38
CA LYS A 153 -16.37 -9.46 2.70
C LYS A 153 -16.91 -8.29 3.51
N VAL A 154 -17.99 -8.48 4.26
CA VAL A 154 -18.63 -7.40 5.04
C VAL A 154 -17.68 -6.91 6.13
N GLU A 155 -17.11 -7.83 6.90
CA GLU A 155 -16.03 -7.53 7.86
C GLU A 155 -14.80 -6.96 7.15
N GLY A 156 -14.46 -7.49 5.97
CA GLY A 156 -13.33 -7.02 5.17
C GLY A 156 -13.44 -5.54 4.81
N PHE A 157 -14.64 -5.07 4.44
CA PHE A 157 -14.91 -3.66 4.20
C PHE A 157 -14.74 -2.80 5.45
N VAL A 158 -15.15 -3.28 6.61
CA VAL A 158 -14.96 -2.55 7.88
C VAL A 158 -13.47 -2.42 8.18
N VAL A 159 -12.72 -3.52 8.13
CA VAL A 159 -11.27 -3.53 8.39
C VAL A 159 -10.53 -2.65 7.39
N MET A 160 -10.87 -2.70 6.11
CA MET A 160 -10.29 -1.84 5.08
C MET A 160 -10.57 -0.36 5.34
N LYS A 161 -11.80 0.02 5.72
CA LYS A 161 -12.12 1.42 6.03
C LYS A 161 -11.33 1.92 7.24
N VAL A 162 -11.26 1.12 8.30
CA VAL A 162 -10.49 1.47 9.50
C VAL A 162 -9.00 1.60 9.18
N SER A 163 -8.43 0.70 8.37
CA SER A 163 -7.03 0.82 7.95
C SER A 163 -6.78 2.06 7.08
N GLY A 164 -7.75 2.47 6.25
CA GLY A 164 -7.73 3.74 5.53
C GLY A 164 -7.77 4.97 6.44
N LEU A 165 -8.50 4.92 7.56
CA LEU A 165 -8.47 6.00 8.56
C LEU A 165 -7.13 6.07 9.30
N ILE A 166 -6.52 4.92 9.61
CA ILE A 166 -5.18 4.86 10.20
C ILE A 166 -4.14 5.49 9.25
N LEU A 167 -4.32 5.35 7.93
CA LEU A 167 -3.46 5.99 6.93
C LEU A 167 -3.51 7.51 6.90
N LEU A 168 -4.47 8.15 7.56
CA LEU A 168 -4.48 9.61 7.72
C LEU A 168 -3.54 10.08 8.82
N ILE A 169 -3.20 9.22 9.79
CA ILE A 169 -2.29 9.59 10.89
C ILE A 169 -0.90 9.99 10.38
N PRO A 170 -0.28 9.28 9.40
CA PRO A 170 0.96 9.69 8.76
C PRO A 170 0.99 11.11 8.17
N VAL A 171 -0.16 11.74 7.87
CA VAL A 171 -0.22 13.16 7.45
C VAL A 171 0.38 14.08 8.51
N ALA A 172 0.35 13.69 9.79
CA ALA A 172 1.02 14.39 10.87
C ALA A 172 2.53 14.57 10.66
N SER A 173 3.17 13.77 9.78
CA SER A 173 4.58 13.93 9.42
C SER A 173 4.87 15.35 8.93
N ILE A 174 3.98 15.97 8.16
CA ILE A 174 4.15 17.32 7.63
C ILE A 174 4.28 18.38 8.75
N PHE A 175 3.72 18.12 9.93
CA PHE A 175 3.64 19.11 11.02
C PHE A 175 4.66 18.89 12.14
N ILE A 176 5.25 17.70 12.25
CA ILE A 176 6.13 17.32 13.35
C ILE A 176 7.51 17.02 12.77
N THR A 177 8.55 17.76 13.16
CA THR A 177 9.94 17.53 12.69
C THR A 177 10.92 17.26 13.84
N ASN A 178 10.46 17.35 15.08
CA ASN A 178 11.28 17.06 16.26
C ASN A 178 11.26 15.56 16.61
N TRP A 179 12.02 15.15 17.63
CA TRP A 179 12.15 13.77 18.09
C TRP A 179 10.83 13.03 18.36
N THR A 180 9.73 13.76 18.62
CA THR A 180 8.42 13.15 18.89
C THR A 180 7.82 12.47 17.66
N GLU A 181 8.30 12.78 16.45
CA GLU A 181 7.87 12.07 15.23
C GLU A 181 8.13 10.56 15.29
N LEU A 182 9.13 10.12 16.08
CA LEU A 182 9.47 8.71 16.20
C LEU A 182 8.34 7.90 16.85
N LEU A 183 7.44 8.55 17.60
CA LEU A 183 6.22 7.94 18.13
C LEU A 183 5.26 7.52 17.02
N LEU A 184 5.26 8.25 15.89
CA LEU A 184 4.50 7.89 14.70
C LEU A 184 5.14 6.74 13.93
N GLY A 185 6.39 6.35 14.25
CA GLY A 185 7.12 5.26 13.60
C GLY A 185 6.43 3.90 13.68
N ILE A 186 5.52 3.70 14.63
CA ILE A 186 4.70 2.48 14.77
C ILE A 186 3.54 2.47 13.78
N VAL A 187 3.12 3.63 13.27
CA VAL A 187 1.96 3.73 12.39
C VAL A 187 2.34 3.31 10.97
N PRO A 188 1.64 2.33 10.36
CA PRO A 188 1.87 1.96 8.97
C PRO A 188 1.73 3.17 8.05
N GLY A 189 2.70 3.35 7.16
CA GLY A 189 2.73 4.48 6.23
C GLY A 189 3.46 5.73 6.77
N PHE A 190 3.80 5.84 8.06
CA PHE A 190 4.56 7.00 8.57
C PHE A 190 5.90 7.21 7.85
N TRP A 191 6.70 6.16 7.71
CA TRP A 191 8.02 6.27 7.09
C TRP A 191 7.94 6.73 5.63
N VAL A 192 6.88 6.31 4.92
CA VAL A 192 6.56 6.75 3.55
C VAL A 192 6.17 8.22 3.54
N ALA A 193 5.23 8.60 4.40
CA ALA A 193 4.75 9.97 4.55
C ALA A 193 5.88 10.93 4.94
N ARG A 194 6.82 10.50 5.79
CA ARG A 194 8.02 11.26 6.14
C ARG A 194 8.91 11.47 4.92
N MET A 195 9.27 10.43 4.18
CA MET A 195 10.09 10.59 2.98
C MET A 195 9.43 11.49 1.93
N ILE A 196 8.12 11.36 1.72
CA ILE A 196 7.36 12.27 0.84
C ILE A 196 7.41 13.71 1.37
N SER A 197 7.20 13.91 2.68
CA SER A 197 7.26 15.26 3.27
C SER A 197 8.62 15.93 3.09
N MET A 198 9.71 15.17 3.17
CA MET A 198 11.07 15.66 2.94
C MET A 198 11.28 16.17 1.50
N SER A 199 10.60 15.56 0.52
CA SER A 199 10.64 15.99 -0.88
C SER A 199 9.68 17.14 -1.21
N LEU A 200 8.70 17.42 -0.34
CA LEU A 200 7.72 18.49 -0.53
C LEU A 200 8.08 19.76 0.24
N ILE A 201 8.74 19.60 1.40
CA ILE A 201 9.01 20.69 2.35
C ILE A 201 10.48 20.64 2.72
N PRO A 202 11.31 21.54 2.17
CA PRO A 202 12.70 21.68 2.57
C PRO A 202 12.79 22.15 4.04
N SER A 203 13.30 21.31 4.93
CA SER A 203 13.55 21.64 6.33
C SER A 203 14.67 20.78 6.91
N GLU A 204 15.11 21.10 8.13
CA GLU A 204 15.97 20.22 8.90
C GLU A 204 15.16 19.05 9.48
N TYR A 205 15.55 17.82 9.12
CA TYR A 205 14.92 16.59 9.59
C TYR A 205 15.88 15.83 10.51
N LEU A 206 15.35 14.98 11.39
CA LEU A 206 16.15 14.23 12.36
C LEU A 206 17.14 13.27 11.71
N LEU A 207 16.72 12.62 10.62
CA LEU A 207 17.50 11.62 9.90
C LEU A 207 17.59 11.99 8.42
N ASN A 208 18.58 11.42 7.74
CA ASN A 208 18.64 11.48 6.28
C ASN A 208 17.64 10.47 5.67
N THR A 209 17.16 10.75 4.46
CA THR A 209 16.30 9.89 3.62
C THR A 209 16.71 8.42 3.64
N TYR A 210 18.01 8.11 3.55
CA TYR A 210 18.50 6.72 3.58
C TYR A 210 18.22 6.00 4.91
N TYR A 211 18.32 6.69 6.04
CA TYR A 211 18.02 6.12 7.35
C TYR A 211 16.51 5.95 7.55
N TYR A 212 15.70 6.93 7.14
CA TYR A 212 14.24 6.78 7.13
C TYR A 212 13.80 5.59 6.26
N PHE A 213 14.42 5.42 5.09
CA PHE A 213 14.16 4.28 4.22
C PHE A 213 14.54 2.95 4.88
N ALA A 214 15.74 2.85 5.44
CA ALA A 214 16.23 1.62 6.06
C ALA A 214 15.35 1.20 7.25
N ILE A 215 15.05 2.13 8.15
CA ILE A 215 14.18 1.86 9.32
C ILE A 215 12.76 1.56 8.84
N GLY A 216 12.26 2.33 7.88
CA GLY A 216 10.93 2.13 7.31
C GLY A 216 10.79 0.73 6.70
N ILE A 217 11.77 0.25 5.94
CA ILE A 217 11.75 -1.12 5.41
C ILE A 217 11.71 -2.12 6.55
N SER A 218 12.58 -1.99 7.56
CA SER A 218 12.61 -2.92 8.70
C SER A 218 11.27 -2.98 9.43
N VAL A 219 10.67 -1.82 9.71
CA VAL A 219 9.37 -1.73 10.40
C VAL A 219 8.25 -2.33 9.56
N ASN A 220 8.16 -2.00 8.27
CA ASN A 220 7.11 -2.53 7.40
C ASN A 220 7.24 -4.04 7.18
N LEU A 221 8.46 -4.57 7.02
CA LEU A 221 8.70 -6.01 6.94
C LEU A 221 8.33 -6.72 8.24
N LEU A 222 8.61 -6.12 9.40
CA LEU A 222 8.16 -6.64 10.70
C LEU A 222 6.64 -6.69 10.78
N PHE A 223 5.94 -5.62 10.36
CA PHE A 223 4.47 -5.61 10.28
C PHE A 223 3.92 -6.72 9.39
N ILE A 224 4.49 -6.87 8.19
CA ILE A 224 4.12 -7.94 7.25
C ILE A 224 4.33 -9.31 7.91
N ALA A 225 5.47 -9.55 8.56
CA ALA A 225 5.76 -10.83 9.21
C ALA A 225 4.77 -11.13 10.36
N LEU A 226 4.45 -10.14 11.19
CA LEU A 226 3.50 -10.29 12.31
C LEU A 226 2.08 -10.56 11.81
N LEU A 227 1.62 -9.78 10.83
CA LEU A 227 0.28 -9.94 10.25
C LEU A 227 0.18 -11.25 9.45
N TYR A 228 1.23 -11.64 8.74
CA TYR A 228 1.31 -12.92 8.04
C TYR A 228 1.16 -14.08 9.01
N LYS A 229 1.94 -14.08 10.11
CA LYS A 229 1.84 -15.10 11.16
C LYS A 229 0.45 -15.17 11.77
N LYS A 230 -0.20 -14.02 11.97
CA LYS A 230 -1.57 -13.97 12.49
C LYS A 230 -2.56 -14.58 11.49
N TYR A 231 -2.45 -14.20 10.22
CA TYR A 231 -3.31 -14.71 9.16
C TYR A 231 -3.15 -16.22 8.97
N THR A 232 -1.92 -16.74 8.86
CA THR A 232 -1.68 -18.17 8.68
C THR A 232 -2.22 -19.00 9.85
N LYS A 233 -2.01 -18.55 11.10
CA LYS A 233 -2.57 -19.20 12.29
C LYS A 233 -4.10 -19.28 12.24
N ARG A 234 -4.76 -18.22 11.75
CA ARG A 234 -6.22 -18.14 11.65
C ARG A 234 -6.79 -19.15 10.64
N ILE A 235 -6.12 -19.33 9.50
CA ILE A 235 -6.53 -20.29 8.46
C ILE A 235 -5.97 -21.71 8.69
N GLY A 236 -5.35 -21.97 9.84
CA GLY A 236 -4.85 -23.28 10.24
C GLY A 236 -3.68 -23.79 9.39
N LEU A 237 -2.75 -22.89 9.04
CA LEU A 237 -1.44 -23.20 8.44
C LEU A 237 -0.31 -23.14 9.47
#